data_AF-A0A1I7B007-F1
#
_entry.id   AF-A0A1I7B007-F1
#
_cell.length_a   1.000
_cell.length_b   1.000
_cell.length_c   1.000
_cell.angle_alpha   90.00
_cell.angle_beta   90.00
_cell.angle_gamma   90.00
#
_symmetry.space_group_name_H-M   'P 1'
#
loop_
_entity.id
_entity.type
_entity.pdbx_description
1 polymer ?
#
loop_
_entity_poly.entity_id
_entity_poly.type
_entity_poly.pdbx_seq_one_letter_code
_entity_poly.pdbx_strand_id
1 'polypeptide(L)'
;MSITKDRVQAPQSEADVSSEVLSSLINLAGRQRMLSQRIALQSMLAFQQFDGALAIAQETLRTFSDSHTALVQGRDGLPGLFSPALHEAFHGSGNVAKKITDFISLASVALEAIERGSPRANEALNALIGSVDPLLTHLHAVTAVYEQESRRIARAQKKGQQDLIERIKAIAKEAHIVSFNGQIVASRSNVTGREFAVIAGVMTSITKELEAVVSAFVQKTSAG
;
A
#
# COMPACT_ATOMS: atom_id res chain seq x y z
N MET A 1 22.81 22.41 -26.36
CA MET A 1 21.44 21.87 -26.54
C MET A 1 21.16 20.97 -25.34
N SER A 2 20.66 21.57 -24.25
CA SER A 2 20.45 20.90 -22.97
C SER A 2 19.03 20.33 -22.94
N ILE A 3 18.90 19.01 -22.91
CA ILE A 3 17.63 18.36 -22.67
C ILE A 3 17.45 18.28 -21.15
N THR A 4 16.67 19.22 -20.63
CA THR A 4 16.11 19.22 -19.29
C THR A 4 15.29 17.95 -19.08
N LYS A 5 15.68 17.15 -18.09
CA LYS A 5 14.88 16.05 -17.54
C LYS A 5 13.69 16.63 -16.80
N ASP A 6 12.60 16.86 -17.53
CA ASP A 6 11.29 17.02 -16.89
C ASP A 6 10.77 15.63 -16.56
N ARG A 7 11.01 15.20 -15.33
CA ARG A 7 10.45 13.96 -14.78
C ARG A 7 8.99 14.25 -14.47
N VAL A 8 8.14 14.16 -15.48
CA VAL A 8 6.70 14.04 -15.31
C VAL A 8 6.50 12.78 -14.45
N GLN A 9 6.15 12.99 -13.18
CA GLN A 9 5.79 11.95 -12.25
C GLN A 9 4.52 11.29 -12.81
N ALA A 10 4.69 10.19 -13.55
CA ALA A 10 3.57 9.33 -13.88
C ALA A 10 2.91 8.87 -12.57
N PRO A 11 1.57 8.79 -12.50
CA PRO A 11 0.90 8.23 -11.33
C PRO A 11 1.52 6.86 -11.05
N GLN A 12 1.94 6.65 -9.80
CA GLN A 12 2.48 5.35 -9.38
C GLN A 12 1.44 4.29 -9.77
N SER A 13 1.82 3.40 -10.67
CA SER A 13 0.98 2.27 -11.06
C SER A 13 0.60 1.50 -9.79
N GLU A 14 -0.67 1.08 -9.67
CA GLU A 14 -1.17 0.23 -8.58
C GLU A 14 -0.23 -0.94 -8.22
N ALA A 15 0.59 -1.38 -9.18
CA ALA A 15 1.53 -2.49 -9.06
C ALA A 15 2.81 -2.20 -8.26
N ASP A 16 3.14 -0.94 -7.94
CA ASP A 16 4.43 -0.57 -7.31
C ASP A 16 4.32 -0.22 -5.80
N VAL A 17 3.15 -0.42 -5.19
CA VAL A 17 3.00 -0.21 -3.74
C VAL A 17 3.62 -1.40 -2.99
N SER A 18 4.63 -1.13 -2.17
CA SER A 18 5.31 -2.17 -1.39
C SER A 18 4.38 -2.77 -0.31
N SER A 19 4.64 -4.01 0.09
CA SER A 19 3.89 -4.66 1.18
C SER A 19 3.97 -3.90 2.51
N GLU A 20 5.09 -3.22 2.77
CA GLU A 20 5.29 -2.42 3.97
C GLU A 20 4.41 -1.16 3.95
N VAL A 21 4.32 -0.49 2.80
CA VAL A 21 3.43 0.66 2.61
C VAL A 21 1.97 0.23 2.73
N LEU A 22 1.57 -0.90 2.15
CA LEU A 22 0.21 -1.45 2.28
C LEU A 22 -0.15 -1.75 3.75
N SER A 23 0.75 -2.38 4.51
CA SER A 23 0.54 -2.63 5.94
C SER A 23 0.40 -1.32 6.72
N SER A 24 1.22 -0.32 6.40
CA SER A 24 1.18 1.00 7.02
C SER A 24 -0.15 1.72 6.74
N LEU A 25 -0.67 1.64 5.51
CA LEU A 25 -1.97 2.20 5.14
C LEU A 25 -3.13 1.53 5.87
N ILE A 26 -3.14 0.19 5.97
CA ILE A 26 -4.16 -0.55 6.72
C ILE A 26 -4.13 -0.14 8.20
N ASN A 27 -2.95 -0.05 8.80
CA ASN A 27 -2.79 0.38 10.18
C ASN A 27 -3.28 1.82 10.38
N LEU A 28 -2.95 2.73 9.46
CA LEU A 28 -3.37 4.13 9.53
C LEU A 28 -4.89 4.29 9.40
N ALA A 29 -5.51 3.58 8.44
CA ALA A 29 -6.95 3.52 8.27
C ALA A 29 -7.64 2.91 9.51
N GLY A 30 -7.10 1.81 10.04
CA GLY A 30 -7.59 1.17 11.24
C GLY A 30 -7.55 2.08 12.47
N ARG A 31 -6.46 2.85 12.64
CA ARG A 31 -6.30 3.83 13.73
C ARG A 31 -7.34 4.94 13.70
N GLN A 32 -7.90 5.29 12.54
CA GLN A 32 -8.94 6.32 12.45
C GLN A 32 -10.15 6.00 13.35
N ARG A 33 -10.55 4.73 13.44
CA ARG A 33 -11.68 4.29 14.29
C ARG A 33 -11.43 4.55 15.77
N MET A 34 -10.23 4.19 16.23
CA MET A 34 -9.83 4.41 17.63
C MET A 34 -9.74 5.91 17.92
N LEU A 35 -9.12 6.67 17.00
CA LEU A 35 -8.97 8.12 17.16
C LEU A 35 -10.33 8.84 17.19
N SER A 36 -11.30 8.47 16.34
CA SER A 36 -12.63 9.10 16.34
C SER A 36 -13.37 8.87 17.67
N GLN A 37 -13.29 7.66 18.24
CA GLN A 37 -13.85 7.36 19.55
C GLN A 37 -13.12 8.10 20.67
N ARG A 38 -11.78 8.13 20.60
CA ARG A 38 -10.94 8.84 21.58
C ARG A 38 -11.22 10.35 21.59
N ILE A 39 -11.45 10.95 20.43
CA ILE A 39 -11.86 12.37 20.32
C ILE A 39 -13.17 12.59 21.08
N ALA A 40 -14.19 11.75 20.85
CA ALA A 40 -15.48 11.90 21.52
C ALA A 40 -15.38 11.71 23.04
N LEU A 41 -14.67 10.67 23.49
CA LEU A 41 -14.44 10.41 24.92
C LEU A 41 -13.71 11.58 25.59
N GLN A 42 -12.61 12.05 25.01
CA GLN A 42 -11.81 13.13 25.59
C GLN A 42 -12.56 14.47 25.55
N SER A 43 -13.39 14.70 24.54
CA SER A 43 -14.30 15.86 24.50
C SER A 43 -15.32 15.82 25.64
N MET A 44 -15.87 14.64 25.95
CA MET A 44 -16.79 14.47 27.07
C MET A 44 -16.11 14.68 28.43
N LEU A 45 -14.89 14.18 28.60
CA LEU A 45 -14.09 14.41 29.81
C LEU A 45 -13.70 15.88 29.94
N ALA A 46 -13.33 16.54 28.84
CA ALA A 46 -13.02 17.97 28.82
C ALA A 46 -14.24 18.82 29.20
N PHE A 47 -15.43 18.47 28.70
CA PHE A 47 -16.67 19.13 29.08
C PHE A 47 -16.97 18.99 30.58
N GLN A 48 -16.66 17.83 31.17
CA GLN A 48 -16.73 17.57 32.61
C GLN A 48 -15.58 18.17 33.43
N GLN A 49 -14.69 18.96 32.79
CA GLN A 49 -13.56 19.65 33.44
C GLN A 49 -12.51 18.70 34.05
N PHE A 50 -12.33 17.52 33.47
CA PHE A 50 -11.19 16.66 33.84
C PHE A 50 -9.88 17.27 33.31
N ASP A 51 -8.88 17.37 34.19
CA ASP A 51 -7.59 17.97 33.88
C ASP A 51 -6.90 17.28 32.69
N GLY A 52 -6.39 18.09 31.76
CA GLY A 52 -5.66 17.62 30.57
C GLY A 52 -6.52 17.03 29.46
N ALA A 53 -7.80 16.73 29.69
CA ALA A 53 -8.66 16.08 28.68
C ALA A 53 -8.83 16.94 27.41
N LEU A 54 -8.96 18.26 27.55
CA LEU A 54 -9.07 19.18 26.41
C LEU A 54 -7.83 19.11 25.50
N ALA A 55 -6.64 19.18 26.09
CA ALA A 55 -5.38 19.12 25.35
C ALA A 55 -5.21 17.77 24.63
N ILE A 56 -5.55 16.66 25.31
CA ILE A 56 -5.52 15.33 24.70
C ILE A 56 -6.52 15.24 23.54
N ALA A 57 -7.73 15.80 23.68
CA ALA A 57 -8.73 15.81 22.62
C ALA A 57 -8.25 16.59 21.39
N GLN A 58 -7.68 17.78 21.59
CA GLN A 58 -7.12 18.63 20.52
C GLN A 58 -5.96 17.92 19.80
N GLU A 59 -5.04 17.30 20.53
CA GLU A 59 -3.94 16.54 19.93
C GLU A 59 -4.43 15.31 19.15
N THR A 60 -5.42 14.60 19.70
CA THR A 60 -6.03 13.44 19.03
C THR A 60 -6.72 13.87 17.74
N LEU A 61 -7.43 15.01 17.75
CA LEU A 61 -8.08 15.57 16.55
C LEU A 61 -7.06 15.98 15.49
N ARG A 62 -5.94 16.61 15.87
CA ARG A 62 -4.85 16.92 14.96
C ARG A 62 -4.30 15.65 14.30
N THR A 63 -3.97 14.63 15.11
CA THR A 63 -3.45 13.36 14.62
C THR A 63 -4.42 12.65 13.67
N PHE A 64 -5.72 12.67 13.99
CA PHE A 64 -6.78 12.14 13.12
C PHE A 64 -6.83 12.88 11.78
N SER A 65 -6.82 14.21 11.80
CA SER A 65 -6.88 15.06 10.60
C SER A 65 -5.65 14.88 9.69
N ASP A 66 -4.46 14.84 10.28
CA ASP A 66 -3.20 14.63 9.56
C ASP A 66 -3.17 13.23 8.92
N SER A 67 -3.59 12.22 9.67
CA SER A 67 -3.67 10.84 9.17
C SER A 67 -4.69 10.71 8.04
N HIS A 68 -5.85 11.36 8.14
CA HIS A 68 -6.85 11.37 7.08
C HIS A 68 -6.29 12.03 5.81
N THR A 69 -5.61 13.16 5.96
CA THR A 69 -4.95 13.86 4.84
C THR A 69 -3.92 12.97 4.18
N ALA A 70 -3.08 12.28 4.96
CA ALA A 70 -2.07 11.36 4.45
C ALA A 70 -2.68 10.15 3.70
N LEU A 71 -3.82 9.63 4.16
CA LEU A 71 -4.55 8.56 3.48
C LEU A 71 -5.14 9.01 2.13
N VAL A 72 -5.67 10.23 2.05
CA VAL A 72 -6.36 10.72 0.85
C VAL A 72 -5.40 11.32 -0.17
N GLN A 73 -4.53 12.22 0.27
CA GLN A 73 -3.66 13.01 -0.61
C GLN A 73 -2.28 12.38 -0.80
N GLY A 74 -1.87 11.47 0.09
CA GLY A 74 -0.51 10.95 0.15
C GLY A 74 0.44 11.94 0.84
N ARG A 75 1.37 11.39 1.63
CA ARG A 75 2.42 12.15 2.33
C ARG A 75 3.49 11.18 2.84
N ASP A 76 4.74 11.62 2.97
CA ASP A 76 5.83 10.88 3.63
C ASP A 76 6.02 9.44 3.08
N GLY A 77 5.93 9.29 1.75
CA GLY A 77 6.06 8.00 1.08
C GLY A 77 4.77 7.19 0.96
N LEU A 78 3.64 7.69 1.48
CA LEU A 78 2.32 7.12 1.25
C LEU A 78 1.75 7.59 -0.10
N PRO A 79 1.17 6.70 -0.92
CA PRO A 79 0.72 7.01 -2.28
C PRO A 79 -0.65 7.72 -2.33
N GLY A 80 -1.29 7.96 -1.19
CA GLY A 80 -2.67 8.45 -1.13
C GLY A 80 -3.67 7.40 -1.64
N LEU A 81 -4.75 7.84 -2.26
CA LEU A 81 -5.72 6.94 -2.91
C LEU A 81 -5.12 6.35 -4.19
N PHE A 82 -4.50 5.19 -4.06
CA PHE A 82 -3.71 4.59 -5.15
C PHE A 82 -4.52 3.69 -6.09
N SER A 83 -5.80 3.39 -5.78
CA SER A 83 -6.66 2.53 -6.61
C SER A 83 -8.05 3.13 -6.83
N PRO A 84 -8.74 2.83 -7.96
CA PRO A 84 -10.11 3.24 -8.20
C PRO A 84 -11.08 2.77 -7.11
N ALA A 85 -10.84 1.58 -6.54
CA ALA A 85 -11.67 1.07 -5.44
C ALA A 85 -11.56 1.96 -4.19
N LEU A 86 -10.37 2.48 -3.88
CA LEU A 86 -10.16 3.43 -2.80
C LEU A 86 -10.78 4.80 -3.12
N HIS A 87 -10.66 5.27 -4.36
CA HIS A 87 -11.35 6.48 -4.79
C HIS A 87 -12.87 6.37 -4.63
N GLU A 88 -13.47 5.25 -5.05
CA GLU A 88 -14.90 5.02 -4.87
C GLU A 88 -15.28 4.93 -3.39
N ALA A 89 -14.47 4.26 -2.57
CA ALA A 89 -14.73 4.15 -1.13
C ALA A 89 -14.76 5.51 -0.41
N PHE A 90 -13.89 6.45 -0.81
CA PHE A 90 -13.82 7.78 -0.19
C PHE A 90 -14.76 8.81 -0.83
N HIS A 91 -14.87 8.82 -2.17
CA HIS A 91 -15.52 9.88 -2.94
C HIS A 91 -16.75 9.43 -3.73
N GLY A 92 -17.09 8.14 -3.70
CA GLY A 92 -18.28 7.60 -4.34
C GLY A 92 -19.58 8.02 -3.65
N SER A 93 -20.64 7.24 -3.90
CA SER A 93 -21.99 7.55 -3.40
C SER A 93 -22.08 7.77 -1.88
N GLY A 94 -21.25 7.07 -1.10
CA GLY A 94 -21.18 7.22 0.36
C GLY A 94 -20.47 8.48 0.85
N ASN A 95 -19.69 9.15 -0.01
CA ASN A 95 -18.90 10.36 0.25
C ASN A 95 -18.24 10.38 1.66
N VAL A 96 -17.49 9.34 1.96
CA VAL A 96 -16.85 9.14 3.27
C VAL A 96 -15.86 10.24 3.59
N ALA A 97 -15.14 10.77 2.59
CA ALA A 97 -14.24 11.90 2.76
C ALA A 97 -14.97 13.13 3.33
N LYS A 98 -16.17 13.45 2.81
CA LYS A 98 -16.98 14.53 3.36
C LYS A 98 -17.43 14.22 4.79
N LYS A 99 -17.89 13.00 5.08
CA LYS A 99 -18.32 12.61 6.44
C LYS A 99 -17.20 12.73 7.47
N ILE A 100 -15.97 12.37 7.10
CA ILE A 100 -14.79 12.56 7.95
C ILE A 100 -14.51 14.05 8.16
N THR A 101 -14.60 14.86 7.10
CA THR A 101 -14.42 16.32 7.20
C THR A 101 -15.49 16.98 8.07
N ASP A 102 -16.75 16.56 7.94
CA ASP A 102 -17.86 17.03 8.76
C ASP A 102 -17.63 16.67 10.24
N PHE A 103 -17.14 15.46 10.54
CA PHE A 103 -16.76 15.06 11.89
C PHE A 103 -15.62 15.91 12.46
N ILE A 104 -14.57 16.17 11.68
CA ILE A 104 -13.47 17.05 12.09
C ILE A 104 -14.01 18.42 12.45
N SER A 105 -14.91 18.98 11.62
CA SER A 105 -15.54 20.27 11.90
C SER A 105 -16.38 20.25 13.18
N LEU A 106 -17.18 19.20 13.41
CA LEU A 106 -17.96 19.05 14.65
C LEU A 106 -17.05 18.97 15.88
N ALA A 107 -15.95 18.22 15.79
CA ALA A 107 -14.98 18.08 16.86
C ALA A 107 -14.29 19.42 17.18
N SER A 108 -13.83 20.15 16.16
CA SER A 108 -13.24 21.49 16.33
C SER A 108 -14.21 22.45 17.03
N VAL A 109 -15.46 22.52 16.55
CA VAL A 109 -16.48 23.39 17.14
C VAL A 109 -16.78 23.02 18.59
N ALA A 110 -16.90 21.73 18.90
CA ALA A 110 -17.13 21.27 20.27
C ALA A 110 -15.96 21.63 21.20
N LEU A 111 -14.72 21.37 20.78
CA LEU A 111 -13.53 21.66 21.59
C LEU A 111 -13.34 23.17 21.82
N GLU A 112 -13.54 24.00 20.80
CA GLU A 112 -13.49 25.46 20.94
C GLU A 112 -14.61 26.01 21.85
N ALA A 113 -15.79 25.39 21.83
CA ALA A 113 -16.89 25.78 22.70
C ALA A 113 -16.61 25.38 24.16
N ILE A 114 -16.03 24.19 24.38
CA ILE A 114 -15.60 23.72 25.71
C ILE A 114 -14.51 24.62 26.27
N GLU A 115 -13.46 24.91 25.49
CA GLU A 115 -12.34 25.75 25.88
C GLU A 115 -12.77 27.16 26.33
N ARG A 116 -13.77 27.73 25.64
CA ARG A 116 -14.31 29.05 25.95
C ARG A 116 -15.39 29.06 27.03
N GLY A 117 -15.76 27.91 27.59
CA GLY A 117 -16.90 27.80 28.52
C GLY A 117 -18.21 28.28 27.91
N SER A 118 -18.40 28.07 26.61
CA SER A 118 -19.55 28.57 25.85
C SER A 118 -20.86 27.88 26.28
N PRO A 119 -21.99 28.61 26.37
CA PRO A 119 -23.31 28.00 26.59
C PRO A 119 -23.69 26.95 25.52
N ARG A 120 -23.06 27.00 24.34
CA ARG A 120 -23.29 26.07 23.23
C ARG A 120 -22.47 24.79 23.31
N ALA A 121 -21.57 24.64 24.29
CA ALA A 121 -20.68 23.49 24.40
C ALA A 121 -21.44 22.15 24.48
N ASN A 122 -22.55 22.12 25.22
CA ASN A 122 -23.36 20.90 25.34
C ASN A 122 -24.04 20.51 24.01
N GLU A 123 -24.57 21.48 23.26
CA GLU A 123 -25.17 21.27 21.94
C GLU A 123 -24.12 20.73 20.95
N ALA A 124 -22.95 21.37 20.89
CA ALA A 124 -21.86 20.97 20.01
C ALA A 124 -21.31 19.58 20.37
N LEU A 125 -21.17 19.28 21.66
CA LEU A 125 -20.73 17.96 22.12
C LEU A 125 -21.73 16.86 21.75
N ASN A 126 -23.04 17.10 21.90
CA ASN A 126 -24.06 16.13 21.51
C ASN A 126 -24.06 15.87 20.00
N ALA A 127 -23.86 16.90 19.18
CA ALA A 127 -23.72 16.75 17.73
C ALA A 127 -22.48 15.91 17.37
N LEU A 128 -21.34 16.15 18.02
CA LEU A 128 -20.13 15.34 17.87
C LEU A 128 -20.40 13.88 18.24
N ILE A 129 -20.94 13.60 19.42
CA ILE A 129 -21.22 12.23 19.91
C ILE A 129 -22.17 11.50 18.95
N GLY A 130 -23.25 12.16 18.51
CA GLY A 130 -24.22 11.59 17.58
C GLY A 130 -23.63 11.22 16.21
N SER A 131 -22.48 11.80 15.84
CA SER A 131 -21.80 11.50 14.58
C SER A 131 -20.81 10.32 14.66
N VAL A 132 -20.44 9.85 15.87
CA VAL A 132 -19.39 8.83 16.08
C VAL A 132 -19.77 7.48 15.49
N ASP A 133 -20.93 6.91 15.86
CA ASP A 133 -21.34 5.58 15.40
C ASP A 133 -21.57 5.51 13.89
N PRO A 134 -22.25 6.50 13.27
CA PRO A 134 -22.28 6.60 11.81
C PRO A 134 -20.87 6.63 11.22
N LEU A 135 -19.97 7.47 11.74
CA LEU A 135 -18.60 7.58 11.21
C LEU A 135 -17.83 6.26 11.33
N LEU A 136 -17.94 5.55 12.45
CA LEU A 136 -17.28 4.26 12.67
C LEU A 136 -17.64 3.23 11.59
N THR A 137 -18.91 3.19 11.19
CA THR A 137 -19.38 2.33 10.10
C THR A 137 -18.64 2.64 8.79
N HIS A 138 -18.49 3.92 8.44
CA HIS A 138 -17.80 4.32 7.22
C HIS A 138 -16.28 4.07 7.30
N LEU A 139 -15.65 4.34 8.45
CA LEU A 139 -14.23 4.06 8.68
C LEU A 139 -13.92 2.57 8.60
N HIS A 140 -14.84 1.72 9.10
CA HIS A 140 -14.72 0.27 8.96
C HIS A 140 -14.79 -0.17 7.50
N ALA A 141 -15.76 0.35 6.74
CA ALA A 141 -15.91 0.04 5.31
C ALA A 141 -14.66 0.44 4.50
N VAL A 142 -14.12 1.63 4.72
CA VAL A 142 -12.87 2.08 4.05
C VAL A 142 -11.68 1.20 4.42
N THR A 143 -11.55 0.83 5.70
CA THR A 143 -10.46 -0.07 6.14
C THR A 143 -10.55 -1.42 5.43
N ALA A 144 -11.75 -1.97 5.26
CA ALA A 144 -11.96 -3.22 4.53
C ALA A 144 -11.54 -3.13 3.06
N VAL A 145 -11.73 -1.97 2.41
CA VAL A 145 -11.26 -1.75 1.03
C VAL A 145 -9.74 -1.74 0.96
N TYR A 146 -9.04 -1.10 1.92
CA TYR A 146 -7.58 -1.20 2.02
C TYR A 146 -7.09 -2.65 2.18
N GLU A 147 -7.74 -3.44 3.03
CA GLU A 147 -7.41 -4.86 3.21
C GLU A 147 -7.64 -5.68 1.93
N GLN A 148 -8.76 -5.45 1.24
CA GLN A 148 -9.08 -6.12 -0.01
C GLN A 148 -8.05 -5.80 -1.09
N GLU A 149 -7.66 -4.53 -1.20
CA GLU A 149 -6.71 -4.07 -2.19
C GLU A 149 -5.31 -4.61 -1.92
N SER A 150 -4.88 -4.62 -0.66
CA SER A 150 -3.62 -5.26 -0.25
C SER A 150 -3.59 -6.75 -0.62
N ARG A 151 -4.68 -7.48 -0.36
CA ARG A 151 -4.80 -8.90 -0.77
C ARG A 151 -4.80 -9.06 -2.30
N ARG A 152 -5.39 -8.11 -3.04
CA ARG A 152 -5.40 -8.11 -4.52
C ARG A 152 -3.99 -7.95 -5.07
N ILE A 153 -3.25 -6.95 -4.58
CA ILE A 153 -1.87 -6.67 -4.99
C ILE A 153 -0.96 -7.85 -4.63
N ALA A 154 -1.05 -8.39 -3.42
CA ALA A 154 -0.24 -9.53 -3.00
C ALA A 154 -0.45 -10.76 -3.90
N ARG A 155 -1.71 -11.05 -4.30
CA ARG A 155 -2.02 -12.12 -5.25
C ARG A 155 -1.45 -11.85 -6.63
N ALA A 156 -1.58 -10.62 -7.12
CA ALA A 156 -1.05 -10.22 -8.44
C ALA A 156 0.48 -10.33 -8.48
N GLN A 157 1.17 -9.87 -7.44
CA GLN A 157 2.62 -9.98 -7.30
C GLN A 157 3.07 -11.44 -7.26
N LYS A 158 2.40 -12.29 -6.47
CA LYS A 158 2.70 -13.73 -6.42
C LYS A 158 2.52 -14.40 -7.79
N LYS A 159 1.44 -14.08 -8.51
CA LYS A 159 1.22 -14.59 -9.87
C LYS A 159 2.30 -14.12 -10.84
N GLY A 160 2.64 -12.83 -10.83
CA GLY A 160 3.71 -12.29 -11.67
C GLY A 160 5.08 -12.93 -11.41
N GLN A 161 5.39 -13.23 -10.15
CA GLN A 161 6.60 -13.98 -9.78
C GLN A 161 6.59 -15.41 -10.34
N GLN A 162 5.46 -16.12 -10.25
CA GLN A 162 5.32 -17.46 -10.81
C GLN A 162 5.49 -17.46 -12.33
N ASP A 163 4.82 -16.54 -13.03
CA ASP A 163 4.91 -16.40 -14.49
C ASP A 163 6.35 -16.10 -14.93
N LEU A 164 7.09 -15.28 -14.17
CA LEU A 164 8.51 -15.00 -14.43
C LEU A 164 9.38 -16.25 -14.27
N ILE A 165 9.19 -17.01 -13.19
CA ILE A 165 9.91 -18.27 -12.95
C ILE A 165 9.67 -19.26 -14.10
N GLU A 166 8.42 -19.41 -14.56
CA GLU A 166 8.08 -20.30 -15.67
C GLU A 166 8.75 -19.86 -16.98
N ARG A 167 8.76 -18.56 -17.27
CA ARG A 167 9.46 -18.00 -18.44
C ARG A 167 10.97 -18.28 -18.39
N ILE A 168 11.61 -18.08 -17.23
CA ILE A 168 13.05 -18.35 -17.11
C ILE A 168 13.34 -19.84 -17.30
N LYS A 169 12.50 -20.74 -16.74
CA LYS A 169 12.61 -22.18 -16.97
C LYS A 169 12.48 -22.56 -18.45
N ALA A 170 11.55 -21.93 -19.17
CA ALA A 170 11.38 -22.16 -20.61
C ALA A 170 12.62 -21.73 -21.41
N ILE A 171 13.15 -20.54 -21.14
CA ILE A 171 14.38 -20.03 -21.77
C ILE A 171 15.57 -20.94 -21.46
N ALA A 172 15.73 -21.38 -20.21
CA ALA A 172 16.80 -22.30 -19.80
C ALA A 172 16.75 -23.62 -20.59
N LYS A 173 15.55 -24.20 -20.72
CA LYS A 173 15.32 -25.43 -21.50
C LYS A 173 15.67 -25.24 -22.98
N GLU A 174 15.28 -24.13 -23.59
CA GLU A 174 15.58 -23.84 -24.99
C GLU A 174 17.09 -23.65 -25.21
N ALA A 175 17.76 -22.87 -24.34
CA ALA A 175 19.20 -22.69 -24.36
C ALA A 175 19.96 -24.02 -24.17
N HIS A 176 19.45 -24.91 -23.31
CA HIS A 176 20.03 -26.24 -23.12
C HIS A 176 19.92 -27.10 -24.39
N ILE A 177 18.77 -27.08 -25.08
CA ILE A 177 18.58 -27.78 -26.37
C ILE A 177 19.56 -27.23 -27.43
N VAL A 178 19.68 -25.91 -27.54
CA VAL A 178 20.60 -25.26 -28.49
C VAL A 178 22.06 -25.65 -28.19
N SER A 179 22.46 -25.61 -26.92
CA SER A 179 23.79 -26.05 -26.52
C SER A 179 24.05 -27.52 -26.88
N PHE A 180 23.12 -28.40 -26.52
CA PHE A 180 23.23 -29.83 -26.82
C PHE A 180 23.35 -30.10 -28.32
N ASN A 181 22.49 -29.47 -29.14
CA ASN A 181 22.57 -29.57 -30.59
C ASN A 181 23.91 -29.05 -31.13
N GLY A 182 24.42 -27.94 -30.56
CA GLY A 182 25.75 -27.40 -30.86
C GLY A 182 26.86 -28.41 -30.58
N GLN A 183 26.81 -29.12 -29.46
CA GLN A 183 27.78 -30.19 -29.13
C GLN A 183 27.73 -31.34 -30.13
N ILE A 184 26.53 -31.77 -30.54
CA ILE A 184 26.38 -32.84 -31.54
C ILE A 184 26.99 -32.41 -32.89
N VAL A 185 26.68 -31.21 -33.38
CA VAL A 185 27.24 -30.68 -34.64
C VAL A 185 28.76 -30.53 -34.54
N ALA A 186 29.26 -30.04 -33.41
CA ALA A 186 30.68 -29.91 -33.13
C ALA A 186 31.41 -31.27 -33.20
N SER A 187 30.84 -32.33 -32.63
CA SER A 187 31.41 -33.68 -32.66
C SER A 187 31.50 -34.30 -34.06
N ARG A 188 30.70 -33.81 -35.02
CA ARG A 188 30.60 -34.35 -36.39
C ARG A 188 31.45 -33.58 -37.41
N SER A 189 32.00 -32.43 -37.03
CA SER A 189 32.71 -31.51 -37.91
C SER A 189 34.19 -31.49 -37.56
N ASN A 190 35.08 -31.40 -38.55
CA ASN A 190 36.54 -31.52 -38.37
C ASN A 190 37.13 -30.28 -37.65
N VAL A 191 37.75 -29.33 -38.37
CA VAL A 191 38.42 -28.17 -37.74
C VAL A 191 37.41 -27.17 -37.14
N THR A 192 36.30 -26.90 -37.83
CA THR A 192 35.23 -25.99 -37.37
C THR A 192 34.50 -26.51 -36.12
N GLY A 193 34.47 -27.83 -35.91
CA GLY A 193 33.79 -28.44 -34.77
C GLY A 193 34.39 -28.08 -33.41
N ARG A 194 35.69 -27.78 -33.37
CA ARG A 194 36.40 -27.48 -32.12
C ARG A 194 35.97 -26.14 -31.50
N GLU A 195 35.78 -25.11 -32.31
CA GLU A 195 35.31 -23.79 -31.86
C GLU A 195 33.84 -23.84 -31.41
N PHE A 196 32.99 -24.57 -32.14
CA PHE A 196 31.60 -24.81 -31.75
C PHE A 196 31.46 -25.61 -30.45
N ALA A 197 32.36 -26.57 -30.18
CA ALA A 197 32.37 -27.33 -28.92
C ALA A 197 32.63 -26.42 -27.71
N VAL A 198 33.53 -25.45 -27.83
CA VAL A 198 33.83 -24.49 -26.76
C VAL A 198 32.62 -23.60 -26.47
N ILE A 199 32.00 -23.03 -27.51
CA ILE A 199 30.81 -22.18 -27.37
C ILE A 199 29.65 -22.94 -26.74
N ALA A 200 29.40 -24.18 -27.18
CA ALA A 200 28.37 -25.02 -26.60
C ALA A 200 28.68 -25.40 -25.14
N GLY A 201 29.94 -25.72 -24.82
CA GLY A 201 30.37 -25.95 -23.43
C GLY A 201 30.09 -24.77 -22.51
N VAL A 202 30.41 -23.54 -22.94
CA VAL A 202 30.12 -22.31 -22.19
C VAL A 202 28.61 -22.10 -22.03
N MET A 203 27.82 -22.30 -23.09
CA MET A 203 26.36 -22.19 -23.02
C MET A 203 25.76 -23.20 -22.03
N THR A 204 26.25 -24.45 -21.98
CA THR A 204 25.82 -25.42 -20.98
C THR A 204 26.13 -24.95 -19.56
N SER A 205 27.31 -24.36 -19.32
CA SER A 205 27.66 -23.81 -18.00
C SER A 205 26.71 -22.68 -17.60
N ILE A 206 26.44 -21.74 -18.51
CA ILE A 206 25.51 -20.63 -18.28
C ILE A 206 24.10 -21.14 -17.96
N THR A 207 23.62 -22.15 -18.70
CA THR A 207 22.29 -22.74 -18.43
C THR A 207 22.20 -23.39 -17.06
N LYS A 208 23.25 -24.09 -16.62
CA LYS A 208 23.29 -24.71 -15.28
C LYS A 208 23.29 -23.66 -14.16
N GLU A 209 24.06 -22.59 -14.31
CA GLU A 209 24.07 -21.48 -13.35
C GLU A 209 22.70 -20.80 -13.28
N LEU A 210 22.06 -20.58 -14.42
CA LEU A 210 20.75 -19.96 -14.52
C LEU A 210 19.66 -20.83 -13.86
N GLU A 211 19.68 -22.16 -14.06
CA GLU A 211 18.80 -23.10 -13.36
C GLU A 211 19.03 -23.10 -11.84
N ALA A 212 20.29 -23.02 -11.39
CA ALA A 212 20.62 -22.96 -9.97
C ALA A 212 20.10 -21.67 -9.31
N VAL A 213 20.26 -20.51 -9.98
CA VAL A 213 19.74 -19.22 -9.51
C VAL A 213 18.22 -19.24 -9.42
N VAL A 214 17.53 -19.75 -10.44
CA VAL A 214 16.06 -19.88 -10.42
C VAL A 214 15.60 -20.80 -9.29
N SER A 215 16.26 -21.95 -9.11
CA SER A 215 15.91 -22.90 -8.06
C SER A 215 16.09 -22.31 -6.66
N ALA A 216 17.19 -21.58 -6.43
CA ALA A 216 17.44 -20.86 -5.19
C ALA A 216 16.40 -19.75 -4.94
N PHE A 217 16.03 -19.00 -5.99
CA PHE A 217 14.98 -17.98 -5.90
C PHE A 217 13.62 -18.58 -5.54
N VAL A 218 13.21 -19.68 -6.20
CA VAL A 218 11.97 -20.41 -5.92
C VAL A 218 11.91 -20.91 -4.48
N GLN A 219 13.00 -21.50 -3.97
CA GLN A 219 13.08 -21.97 -2.59
C GLN A 219 12.91 -20.82 -1.59
N LYS A 220 13.53 -19.67 -1.85
CA LYS A 220 13.41 -18.48 -1.00
C LYS A 220 12.00 -17.90 -1.00
N THR A 221 11.31 -17.88 -2.15
CA THR A 221 9.92 -17.41 -2.25
C THR A 221 8.88 -18.38 -1.68
N SER A 222 9.24 -19.66 -1.48
CA SER A 222 8.33 -20.68 -0.93
C SER A 222 8.38 -20.78 0.60
N ALA A 223 9.42 -20.21 1.20
CA ALA A 223 9.70 -20.25 2.64
C ALA A 223 9.27 -18.99 3.41
N GLY A 224 8.71 -17.97 2.72
CA GLY A 224 8.14 -16.75 3.28
C GLY A 224 6.68 -16.59 2.91
#